data_AF-A0A520C8J2-F1
#
_entry.id   AF-A0A520C8J2-F1
#
_cell.length_a   1.000
_cell.length_b   1.000
_cell.length_c   1.000
_cell.angle_alpha   90.00
_cell.angle_beta   90.00
_cell.angle_gamma   90.00
#
_symmetry.space_group_name_H-M   'P 1'
#
loop_
_entity.id
_entity.type
_entity.pdbx_description
1 polymer ?
#
loop_
_entity_poly.entity_id
_entity_poly.type
_entity_poly.pdbx_seq_one_letter_code
_entity_poly.pdbx_strand_id
1 'polypeptide(L)'
;MITLLFIVAVGFFINAHLNSNYIENKAKPNSLLYVLNEDTQSAIWATYDVNLDEWTQKHLGTNPKEANSNDKLPLFSKYNSSFTYSAKADVLPIEGPSVQIQDSVIGAKKQYTITISPNRKVNRYDIFANENLTIYDFKANGASLIGWKDSKYRRNGKKILSYYVVDNLPLKISFSLEASAKLDLELLESSFDLLENNQFSIEERPNWMIPMPFVLNDAVVIRKKINENYSTPAKVTTPLETEINNEAN
;
A
#
# COMPACT_ATOMS: atom_id res chain seq x y z
N MET A 1 -18.29 44.06 -30.12
CA MET A 1 -18.75 43.01 -29.18
C MET A 1 -17.64 42.04 -28.81
N ILE A 2 -16.96 41.39 -29.78
CA ILE A 2 -15.87 40.43 -29.52
C ILE A 2 -14.68 41.04 -28.74
N THR A 3 -14.22 42.23 -29.13
CA THR A 3 -13.11 42.94 -28.45
C THR A 3 -13.41 43.25 -26.98
N LEU A 4 -14.65 43.62 -26.67
CA LEU A 4 -15.08 43.90 -25.29
C LEU A 4 -15.07 42.62 -24.45
N LEU A 5 -15.60 41.52 -24.97
CA LEU A 5 -15.59 40.22 -24.29
C LEU A 5 -14.16 39.71 -24.06
N PHE A 6 -13.25 39.95 -25.01
CA PHE A 6 -11.84 39.59 -24.87
C PHE A 6 -11.15 40.37 -23.73
N ILE A 7 -11.36 41.69 -23.65
CA ILE A 7 -10.78 42.51 -22.57
C ILE A 7 -11.33 42.08 -21.20
N VAL A 8 -12.62 41.80 -21.11
CA VAL A 8 -13.25 41.29 -19.88
C VAL A 8 -12.66 39.92 -19.49
N ALA A 9 -12.47 39.02 -20.45
CA ALA A 9 -11.84 37.71 -20.20
C ALA A 9 -10.40 37.86 -19.69
N VAL A 10 -9.60 38.75 -20.29
CA VAL A 10 -8.24 39.07 -19.81
C VAL A 10 -8.28 39.59 -18.38
N GLY A 11 -9.24 40.46 -18.04
CA GLY A 11 -9.45 40.93 -16.67
C GLY A 11 -9.72 39.79 -15.67
N PHE A 12 -10.56 38.83 -16.05
CA PHE A 12 -10.81 37.64 -15.23
C PHE A 12 -9.55 36.76 -15.07
N PHE A 13 -8.76 36.56 -16.13
CA PHE A 13 -7.52 35.79 -16.04
C PHE A 13 -6.47 36.46 -15.17
N ILE A 14 -6.30 37.78 -15.26
CA ILE A 14 -5.41 38.54 -14.37
C ILE A 14 -5.85 38.38 -12.92
N ASN A 15 -7.15 38.58 -12.64
CA ASN A 15 -7.68 38.44 -11.30
C ASN A 15 -7.50 37.00 -10.76
N ALA A 16 -7.72 35.99 -11.59
CA ALA A 16 -7.52 34.59 -11.23
C ALA A 16 -6.06 34.31 -10.88
N HIS A 17 -5.11 34.81 -11.68
CA HIS A 17 -3.68 34.64 -11.44
C HIS A 17 -3.22 35.32 -10.14
N LEU A 18 -3.66 36.55 -9.87
CA LEU A 18 -3.31 37.26 -8.64
C LEU A 18 -3.88 36.56 -7.38
N ASN A 19 -5.00 35.85 -7.51
CA ASN A 19 -5.65 35.14 -6.42
C ASN A 19 -5.37 33.62 -6.42
N SER A 20 -4.48 33.10 -7.28
CA SER A 20 -4.28 31.64 -7.42
C SER A 20 -3.40 31.00 -6.35
N ASN A 21 -2.76 31.80 -5.49
CA ASN A 21 -1.84 31.29 -4.47
C ASN A 21 -2.53 30.34 -3.47
N TYR A 22 -1.75 29.40 -2.95
CA TYR A 22 -2.19 28.50 -1.90
C TYR A 22 -2.13 29.18 -0.54
N ILE A 23 -3.21 29.04 0.23
CA ILE A 23 -3.38 29.58 1.57
C ILE A 23 -4.19 28.58 2.40
N GLU A 24 -4.30 28.83 3.71
CA GLU A 24 -5.26 28.12 4.55
C GLU A 24 -6.69 28.20 3.95
N ASN A 25 -7.41 27.08 3.89
CA ASN A 25 -8.69 26.90 3.18
C ASN A 25 -8.67 26.96 1.63
N LYS A 26 -7.50 27.19 1.03
CA LYS A 26 -7.22 26.98 -0.40
C LYS A 26 -5.87 26.28 -0.53
N ALA A 27 -5.75 25.16 0.17
CA ALA A 27 -4.48 24.49 0.38
C ALA A 27 -4.07 23.66 -0.84
N LYS A 28 -2.76 23.52 -1.06
CA LYS A 28 -2.18 22.67 -2.09
C LYS A 28 -2.29 21.20 -1.68
N PRO A 29 -2.98 20.32 -2.43
CA PRO A 29 -2.91 18.89 -2.21
C PRO A 29 -1.55 18.35 -2.67
N ASN A 30 -0.91 17.55 -1.83
CA ASN A 30 0.31 16.83 -2.18
C ASN A 30 0.31 15.41 -1.60
N SER A 31 1.22 14.57 -2.08
CA SER A 31 1.24 13.16 -1.70
C SER A 31 2.64 12.61 -1.50
N LEU A 32 2.77 11.75 -0.49
CA LEU A 32 4.00 11.05 -0.18
C LEU A 32 3.69 9.67 0.39
N LEU A 33 4.37 8.67 -0.14
CA LEU A 33 4.31 7.29 0.33
C LEU A 33 5.72 6.75 0.46
N TYR A 34 5.94 5.96 1.50
CA TYR A 34 7.08 5.07 1.59
C TYR A 34 6.62 3.68 1.19
N VAL A 35 7.29 3.07 0.20
CA VAL A 35 6.98 1.73 -0.28
C VAL A 35 8.18 0.83 -0.07
N LEU A 36 8.05 -0.15 0.82
CA LEU A 36 9.03 -1.21 1.06
C LEU A 36 8.63 -2.46 0.28
N ASN A 37 9.54 -2.98 -0.53
CA ASN A 37 9.43 -4.31 -1.11
C ASN A 37 10.26 -5.29 -0.28
N GLU A 38 9.58 -6.14 0.50
CA GLU A 38 10.25 -7.15 1.35
C GLU A 38 10.90 -8.26 0.52
N ASP A 39 10.39 -8.55 -0.68
CA ASP A 39 10.92 -9.63 -1.51
C ASP A 39 12.30 -9.27 -2.07
N THR A 40 12.50 -7.99 -2.42
CA THR A 40 13.76 -7.47 -2.98
C THR A 40 14.59 -6.69 -1.98
N GLN A 41 14.09 -6.51 -0.75
CA GLN A 41 14.71 -5.69 0.30
C GLN A 41 15.12 -4.30 -0.24
N SER A 42 14.15 -3.61 -0.84
CA SER A 42 14.36 -2.29 -1.44
C SER A 42 13.19 -1.36 -1.12
N ALA A 43 13.47 -0.08 -0.92
CA ALA A 43 12.44 0.91 -0.63
C ALA A 43 12.48 2.10 -1.60
N ILE A 44 11.32 2.73 -1.79
CA ILE A 44 11.18 3.97 -2.55
C ILE A 44 10.29 4.98 -1.81
N TRP A 45 10.58 6.25 -2.04
CA TRP A 45 9.62 7.34 -1.90
C TRP A 45 8.82 7.46 -3.19
N ALA A 46 7.51 7.64 -3.08
CA ALA A 46 6.63 7.78 -4.24
C ALA A 46 5.58 8.87 -4.02
N THR A 47 5.14 9.48 -5.13
CA THR A 47 4.11 10.52 -5.11
C THR A 47 3.20 10.43 -6.34
N TYR A 48 1.95 10.86 -6.17
CA TYR A 48 1.00 11.10 -7.24
C TYR A 48 1.10 12.52 -7.82
N ASP A 49 1.94 13.38 -7.23
CA ASP A 49 2.01 14.79 -7.58
C ASP A 49 2.59 14.97 -8.98
N VAL A 50 1.93 15.81 -9.77
CA VAL A 50 2.43 16.24 -11.09
C VAL A 50 3.44 17.37 -10.93
N ASN A 51 3.22 18.26 -9.97
CA ASN A 51 4.10 19.39 -9.67
C ASN A 51 4.57 19.30 -8.22
N LEU A 52 5.84 18.95 -8.03
CA LEU A 52 6.41 18.84 -6.69
C LEU A 52 6.48 20.20 -5.99
N ASP A 53 6.28 20.20 -4.68
CA ASP A 53 6.57 21.33 -3.80
C ASP A 53 7.84 21.08 -3.00
N GLU A 54 8.27 22.12 -2.29
CA GLU A 54 9.43 22.08 -1.41
C GLU A 54 9.34 20.96 -0.36
N TRP A 55 8.14 20.61 0.12
CA TRP A 55 7.96 19.57 1.13
C TRP A 55 8.18 18.17 0.54
N THR A 56 7.54 17.86 -0.59
CA THR A 56 7.74 16.58 -1.31
C THR A 56 9.16 16.44 -1.88
N GLN A 57 9.78 17.53 -2.34
CA GLN A 57 11.15 17.54 -2.86
C GLN A 57 12.20 17.12 -1.81
N LYS A 58 11.93 17.25 -0.51
CA LYS A 58 12.84 16.76 0.54
C LYS A 58 13.07 15.25 0.46
N HIS A 59 12.11 14.50 -0.06
CA HIS A 59 12.15 13.04 -0.15
C HIS A 59 12.44 12.55 -1.56
N LEU A 60 11.94 13.26 -2.58
CA LEU A 60 12.06 12.89 -3.99
C LEU A 60 13.29 13.53 -4.68
N GLY A 61 13.88 14.55 -4.06
CA GLY A 61 14.88 15.41 -4.66
C GLY A 61 14.27 16.45 -5.61
N THR A 62 15.12 17.31 -6.17
CA THR A 62 14.71 18.37 -7.09
C THR A 62 14.49 17.88 -8.52
N ASN A 63 14.97 16.68 -8.86
CA ASN A 63 14.82 16.06 -10.17
C ASN A 63 14.53 14.56 -10.03
N PRO A 64 13.37 14.16 -9.49
CA PRO A 64 13.04 12.76 -9.33
C PRO A 64 12.86 12.07 -10.68
N LYS A 65 12.98 10.75 -10.67
CA LYS A 65 12.69 9.94 -11.85
C LYS A 65 11.19 9.71 -11.94
N GLU A 66 10.68 9.61 -13.17
CA GLU A 66 9.32 9.13 -13.39
C GLU A 66 9.17 7.72 -12.81
N ALA A 67 8.05 7.49 -12.11
CA ALA A 67 7.76 6.20 -11.52
C ALA A 67 7.58 5.15 -12.62
N ASN A 68 8.41 4.11 -12.60
CA ASN A 68 8.33 3.04 -13.58
C ASN A 68 7.23 2.01 -13.20
N SER A 69 7.00 1.01 -14.04
CA SER A 69 5.95 0.00 -13.82
C SER A 69 6.14 -0.84 -12.56
N ASN A 70 7.38 -1.03 -12.08
CA ASN A 70 7.66 -1.78 -10.86
C ASN A 70 7.44 -0.95 -9.59
N ASP A 71 7.58 0.37 -9.69
CA ASP A 71 7.31 1.30 -8.59
C ASP A 71 5.81 1.46 -8.34
N LYS A 72 5.01 1.36 -9.42
CA LYS A 72 3.56 1.57 -9.35
C LYS A 72 2.85 0.45 -8.61
N LEU A 73 1.99 0.83 -7.69
CA LEU A 73 1.11 -0.09 -6.98
C LEU A 73 -0.19 -0.31 -7.77
N PRO A 74 -0.71 -1.56 -7.86
CA PRO A 74 -1.99 -1.88 -8.49
C PRO A 74 -3.21 -1.45 -7.62
N LEU A 75 -3.11 -0.32 -6.93
CA LEU A 75 -4.15 0.19 -6.05
C LEU A 75 -5.22 0.95 -6.84
N PHE A 76 -6.46 0.89 -6.34
CA PHE A 76 -7.55 1.69 -6.90
C PHE A 76 -7.46 3.11 -6.38
N SER A 77 -7.62 4.08 -7.28
CA SER A 77 -7.86 5.48 -6.97
C SER A 77 -9.08 5.93 -7.77
N LYS A 78 -9.86 6.89 -7.22
CA LYS A 78 -11.12 7.34 -7.83
C LYS A 78 -10.96 7.81 -9.28
N TYR A 79 -9.81 8.42 -9.57
CA TYR A 79 -9.47 9.00 -10.87
C TYR A 79 -8.45 8.18 -11.65
N ASN A 80 -8.20 6.92 -11.25
CA ASN A 80 -7.20 6.03 -11.87
C ASN A 80 -5.78 6.64 -11.93
N SER A 81 -5.46 7.46 -10.93
CA SER A 81 -4.13 8.02 -10.69
C SER A 81 -3.13 6.91 -10.34
N SER A 82 -1.93 6.99 -10.92
CA SER A 82 -0.76 6.21 -10.57
C SER A 82 0.34 7.13 -10.05
N PHE A 83 1.38 6.60 -9.42
CA PHE A 83 2.56 7.40 -9.09
C PHE A 83 3.12 8.08 -10.34
N THR A 84 3.41 9.39 -10.21
CA THR A 84 4.06 10.19 -11.25
C THR A 84 5.57 10.07 -11.10
N TYR A 85 6.07 10.21 -9.87
CA TYR A 85 7.50 10.20 -9.56
C TYR A 85 7.84 9.21 -8.45
N SER A 86 9.06 8.70 -8.50
CA SER A 86 9.66 7.87 -7.46
C SER A 86 11.13 8.24 -7.25
N ALA A 87 11.62 8.01 -6.03
CA ALA A 87 13.01 8.10 -5.67
C ALA A 87 13.38 6.92 -4.78
N LYS A 88 14.64 6.48 -4.84
CA LYS A 88 15.13 5.42 -3.94
C LYS A 88 15.07 5.93 -2.49
N ALA A 89 14.64 5.08 -1.58
CA ALA A 89 14.67 5.34 -0.14
C ALA A 89 15.60 4.33 0.54
N ASP A 90 16.08 4.70 1.73
CA ASP A 90 16.77 3.76 2.60
C ASP A 90 15.78 2.71 3.13
N VAL A 91 16.24 1.48 3.27
CA VAL A 91 15.43 0.39 3.79
C VAL A 91 15.37 0.51 5.31
N LEU A 92 14.21 0.90 5.80
CA LEU A 92 13.91 0.94 7.22
C LEU A 92 13.45 -0.44 7.73
N PRO A 93 13.76 -0.80 8.99
CA PRO A 93 13.37 -2.07 9.59
C PRO A 93 11.89 -2.05 10.01
N ILE A 94 11.00 -1.96 9.03
CA ILE A 94 9.54 -1.97 9.26
C ILE A 94 9.07 -3.42 9.27
N GLU A 95 8.45 -3.85 10.35
CA GLU A 95 7.93 -5.21 10.47
C GLU A 95 6.75 -5.42 9.52
N GLY A 96 6.94 -6.26 8.50
CA GLY A 96 5.87 -6.75 7.64
C GLY A 96 5.00 -7.80 8.33
N PRO A 97 3.88 -8.19 7.72
CA PRO A 97 2.95 -9.15 8.32
C PRO A 97 3.55 -10.56 8.37
N SER A 98 3.13 -11.31 9.38
CA SER A 98 3.36 -12.75 9.47
C SER A 98 2.30 -13.48 8.66
N VAL A 99 2.73 -14.35 7.74
CA VAL A 99 1.82 -15.15 6.92
C VAL A 99 2.00 -16.63 7.22
N GLN A 100 0.90 -17.31 7.50
CA GLN A 100 0.83 -18.76 7.67
C GLN A 100 0.00 -19.36 6.54
N ILE A 101 0.53 -20.40 5.89
CA ILE A 101 -0.15 -21.10 4.80
C ILE A 101 -0.41 -22.53 5.26
N GLN A 102 -1.65 -22.97 5.13
CA GLN A 102 -2.07 -24.35 5.30
C GLN A 102 -2.73 -24.82 4.02
N ASP A 103 -2.36 -25.99 3.54
CA ASP A 103 -2.93 -26.57 2.33
C ASP A 103 -3.28 -28.05 2.49
N SER A 104 -4.24 -28.49 1.67
CA SER A 104 -4.65 -29.89 1.58
C SER A 104 -5.13 -30.21 0.18
N VAL A 105 -4.81 -31.41 -0.33
CA VAL A 105 -5.25 -31.86 -1.65
C VAL A 105 -6.50 -32.73 -1.50
N ILE A 106 -7.59 -32.36 -2.16
CA ILE A 106 -8.87 -33.07 -2.17
C ILE A 106 -9.28 -33.30 -3.63
N GLY A 107 -9.11 -34.54 -4.09
CA GLY A 107 -9.37 -34.90 -5.49
C GLY A 107 -8.47 -34.12 -6.45
N ALA A 108 -9.08 -33.41 -7.40
CA ALA A 108 -8.38 -32.59 -8.39
C ALA A 108 -8.07 -31.15 -7.93
N LYS A 109 -8.42 -30.79 -6.68
CA LYS A 109 -8.25 -29.44 -6.15
C LYS A 109 -7.31 -29.40 -4.95
N LYS A 110 -6.59 -28.30 -4.80
CA LYS A 110 -5.78 -27.98 -3.63
C LYS A 110 -6.46 -26.83 -2.87
N GLN A 111 -6.85 -27.09 -1.63
CA GLN A 111 -7.45 -26.12 -0.74
C GLN A 111 -6.36 -25.37 0.02
N TYR A 112 -6.51 -24.06 0.14
CA TYR A 112 -5.60 -23.19 0.89
C TYR A 112 -6.38 -22.47 1.98
N THR A 113 -5.75 -22.35 3.14
CA THR A 113 -6.08 -21.42 4.20
C THR A 113 -4.84 -20.58 4.49
N ILE A 114 -4.93 -19.28 4.25
CA ILE A 114 -3.84 -18.33 4.48
C ILE A 114 -4.27 -17.37 5.57
N THR A 115 -3.45 -17.26 6.62
CA THR A 115 -3.67 -16.32 7.73
C THR A 115 -2.58 -15.26 7.68
N ILE A 116 -2.99 -14.00 7.53
CA ILE A 116 -2.13 -12.82 7.48
C ILE A 116 -2.34 -12.07 8.79
N SER A 117 -1.31 -12.05 9.64
CA SER A 117 -1.34 -11.41 10.95
C SER A 117 -0.50 -10.14 10.95
N PRO A 118 -1.05 -9.00 11.37
CA PRO A 118 -0.29 -7.77 11.49
C PRO A 118 0.71 -7.86 12.64
N ASN A 119 1.94 -7.40 12.41
CA ASN A 119 2.98 -7.30 13.45
C ASN A 119 3.10 -5.88 14.04
N ARG A 120 2.35 -4.94 13.47
CA ARG A 120 2.23 -3.55 13.92
C ARG A 120 0.81 -3.05 13.64
N LYS A 121 0.49 -1.82 14.03
CA LYS A 121 -0.82 -1.22 13.71
C LYS A 121 -0.89 -0.95 12.19
N VAL A 122 -1.87 -1.54 11.53
CA VAL A 122 -2.08 -1.39 10.08
C VAL A 122 -3.55 -1.15 9.77
N ASN A 123 -3.81 -0.60 8.59
CA ASN A 123 -5.15 -0.15 8.24
C ASN A 123 -5.78 -1.00 7.14
N ARG A 124 -4.98 -1.54 6.23
CA ARG A 124 -5.50 -2.17 5.02
C ARG A 124 -4.58 -3.24 4.44
N TYR A 125 -5.19 -4.31 3.96
CA TYR A 125 -4.59 -5.30 3.09
C TYR A 125 -5.24 -5.25 1.71
N ASP A 126 -4.43 -5.24 0.66
CA ASP A 126 -4.87 -5.52 -0.70
C ASP A 126 -4.17 -6.78 -1.21
N ILE A 127 -4.97 -7.75 -1.67
CA ILE A 127 -4.48 -9.04 -2.16
C ILE A 127 -4.74 -9.12 -3.66
N PHE A 128 -3.72 -9.54 -4.39
CA PHE A 128 -3.73 -9.68 -5.84
C PHE A 128 -3.26 -11.08 -6.26
N ALA A 129 -3.66 -11.51 -7.44
CA ALA A 129 -3.06 -12.64 -8.15
C ALA A 129 -3.22 -12.45 -9.67
N ASN A 130 -2.42 -13.16 -10.46
CA ASN A 130 -2.55 -13.15 -11.92
C ASN A 130 -3.98 -13.52 -12.36
N GLU A 131 -4.55 -12.83 -13.34
CA GLU A 131 -5.92 -13.03 -13.84
C GLU A 131 -6.18 -14.44 -14.36
N ASN A 132 -5.13 -15.13 -14.85
CA ASN A 132 -5.22 -16.51 -15.32
C ASN A 132 -5.36 -17.52 -14.18
N LEU A 133 -5.08 -17.12 -12.93
CA LEU A 133 -5.30 -17.98 -11.76
C LEU A 133 -6.81 -18.08 -11.48
N THR A 134 -7.36 -19.26 -11.74
CA THR A 134 -8.76 -19.57 -11.41
C THR A 134 -8.87 -19.95 -9.94
N ILE A 135 -9.67 -19.17 -9.21
CA ILE A 135 -9.90 -19.34 -7.77
C ILE A 135 -11.31 -19.88 -7.57
N TYR A 136 -11.47 -20.84 -6.67
CA TYR A 136 -12.76 -21.38 -6.27
C TYR A 136 -13.02 -21.17 -4.77
N ASP A 137 -14.30 -21.05 -4.41
CA ASP A 137 -14.80 -21.11 -3.04
C ASP A 137 -14.12 -20.12 -2.09
N PHE A 138 -13.80 -18.92 -2.61
CA PHE A 138 -13.10 -17.88 -1.87
C PHE A 138 -13.94 -17.38 -0.69
N LYS A 139 -13.30 -17.30 0.48
CA LYS A 139 -13.83 -16.69 1.70
C LYS A 139 -12.77 -15.83 2.36
N ALA A 140 -13.20 -14.76 3.01
CA ALA A 140 -12.37 -13.92 3.86
C ALA A 140 -13.05 -13.79 5.22
N ASN A 141 -12.36 -14.18 6.29
CA ASN A 141 -12.89 -14.27 7.65
C ASN A 141 -14.25 -15.00 7.71
N GLY A 142 -14.39 -16.06 6.93
CA GLY A 142 -15.62 -16.86 6.81
C GLY A 142 -16.72 -16.24 5.95
N ALA A 143 -16.62 -14.97 5.57
CA ALA A 143 -17.57 -14.31 4.68
C ALA A 143 -17.33 -14.68 3.21
N SER A 144 -18.43 -14.89 2.49
CA SER A 144 -18.47 -15.12 1.05
C SER A 144 -19.20 -13.98 0.34
N LEU A 145 -19.06 -13.89 -0.99
CA LEU A 145 -19.81 -12.92 -1.79
C LEU A 145 -21.32 -13.16 -1.66
N ILE A 146 -22.05 -12.10 -1.30
CA ILE A 146 -23.51 -12.15 -1.12
C ILE A 146 -24.18 -12.42 -2.47
N GLY A 147 -25.16 -13.35 -2.48
CA GLY A 147 -25.92 -13.70 -3.68
C GLY A 147 -25.17 -14.55 -4.69
N TRP A 148 -23.96 -15.01 -4.37
CA TRP A 148 -23.13 -15.80 -5.26
C TRP A 148 -23.32 -17.30 -5.05
N LYS A 149 -23.66 -18.03 -6.12
CA LYS A 149 -23.88 -19.49 -6.08
C LYS A 149 -22.79 -20.30 -6.80
N ASP A 150 -22.00 -19.67 -7.66
CA ASP A 150 -20.94 -20.35 -8.41
C ASP A 150 -19.73 -20.55 -7.50
N SER A 151 -19.13 -21.75 -7.55
CA SER A 151 -17.86 -21.99 -6.85
C SER A 151 -16.72 -21.14 -7.42
N LYS A 152 -16.73 -20.86 -8.73
CA LYS A 152 -15.70 -20.03 -9.37
C LYS A 152 -15.81 -18.57 -8.90
N TYR A 153 -14.75 -18.07 -8.29
CA TYR A 153 -14.62 -16.69 -7.85
C TYR A 153 -14.44 -15.77 -9.07
N ARG A 154 -15.41 -14.89 -9.33
CA ARG A 154 -15.32 -13.89 -10.39
C ARG A 154 -14.71 -12.61 -9.83
N ARG A 155 -13.69 -12.11 -10.50
CA ARG A 155 -13.02 -10.84 -10.20
C ARG A 155 -12.75 -10.09 -11.50
N ASN A 156 -12.64 -8.77 -11.41
CA ASN A 156 -12.21 -7.92 -12.50
C ASN A 156 -10.76 -7.51 -12.26
N GLY A 157 -9.86 -7.93 -13.15
CA GLY A 157 -8.43 -7.69 -13.00
C GLY A 157 -7.77 -8.55 -11.92
N LYS A 158 -6.56 -8.15 -11.53
CA LYS A 158 -5.69 -8.90 -10.60
C LYS A 158 -6.17 -8.89 -9.15
N LYS A 159 -6.95 -7.90 -8.74
CA LYS A 159 -7.34 -7.72 -7.34
C LYS A 159 -8.32 -8.80 -6.88
N ILE A 160 -8.02 -9.42 -5.74
CA ILE A 160 -8.86 -10.42 -5.09
C ILE A 160 -9.70 -9.76 -4.01
N LEU A 161 -9.06 -9.01 -3.12
CA LEU A 161 -9.69 -8.46 -1.91
C LEU A 161 -9.01 -7.15 -1.51
N SER A 162 -9.81 -6.17 -1.09
CA SER A 162 -9.37 -5.06 -0.24
C SER A 162 -10.01 -5.26 1.13
N TYR A 163 -9.19 -5.46 2.16
CA TYR A 163 -9.64 -5.70 3.52
C TYR A 163 -9.17 -4.57 4.44
N TYR A 164 -10.11 -3.94 5.13
CA TYR A 164 -9.81 -2.95 6.16
C TYR A 164 -9.66 -3.67 7.49
N VAL A 165 -8.49 -3.50 8.10
CA VAL A 165 -8.14 -4.19 9.33
C VAL A 165 -8.88 -3.54 10.50
N VAL A 166 -9.52 -4.37 11.32
CA VAL A 166 -10.28 -3.97 12.51
C VAL A 166 -9.62 -4.61 13.72
N ASP A 167 -9.39 -3.81 14.77
CA ASP A 167 -8.76 -4.23 16.03
C ASP A 167 -7.42 -4.97 15.88
N ASN A 168 -6.70 -4.70 14.78
CA ASN A 168 -5.47 -5.38 14.41
C ASN A 168 -5.61 -6.92 14.35
N LEU A 169 -6.82 -7.43 14.08
CA LEU A 169 -7.08 -8.86 13.99
C LEU A 169 -6.56 -9.45 12.66
N PRO A 170 -6.12 -10.73 12.65
CA PRO A 170 -5.65 -11.39 11.44
C PRO A 170 -6.73 -11.49 10.34
N LEU A 171 -6.28 -11.38 9.09
CA LEU A 171 -7.08 -11.72 7.92
C LEU A 171 -6.86 -13.21 7.59
N LYS A 172 -7.93 -14.00 7.67
CA LYS A 172 -7.95 -15.40 7.25
C LYS A 172 -8.68 -15.53 5.91
N ILE A 173 -7.97 -15.88 4.86
CA ILE A 173 -8.57 -16.21 3.56
C ILE A 173 -8.54 -17.71 3.32
N SER A 174 -9.59 -18.25 2.70
CA SER A 174 -9.64 -19.65 2.29
C SER A 174 -10.19 -19.77 0.88
N PHE A 175 -9.59 -20.61 0.05
CA PHE A 175 -10.02 -20.85 -1.33
C PHE A 175 -9.43 -22.16 -1.85
N SER A 176 -9.85 -22.58 -3.04
CA SER A 176 -9.27 -23.74 -3.73
C SER A 176 -8.73 -23.35 -5.10
N LEU A 177 -7.66 -24.03 -5.52
CA LEU A 177 -7.10 -23.98 -6.87
C LEU A 177 -7.17 -25.38 -7.50
N GLU A 178 -7.04 -25.47 -8.83
CA GLU A 178 -6.74 -26.76 -9.47
C GLU A 178 -5.40 -27.30 -8.95
N ALA A 179 -5.27 -28.62 -8.79
CA ALA A 179 -4.06 -29.21 -8.21
C ALA A 179 -2.77 -28.91 -9.00
N SER A 180 -2.88 -28.61 -10.30
CA SER A 180 -1.76 -28.22 -11.16
C SER A 180 -1.42 -26.72 -11.10
N ALA A 181 -2.28 -25.89 -10.51
CA ALA A 181 -2.09 -24.45 -10.43
C ALA A 181 -1.17 -24.11 -9.25
N LYS A 182 -0.21 -23.21 -9.50
CA LYS A 182 0.72 -22.71 -8.48
C LYS A 182 0.11 -21.54 -7.73
N LEU A 183 0.25 -21.54 -6.41
CA LEU A 183 -0.08 -20.38 -5.58
C LEU A 183 0.92 -19.25 -5.84
N ASP A 184 0.43 -18.11 -6.31
CA ASP A 184 1.20 -16.88 -6.47
C ASP A 184 0.29 -15.68 -6.20
N LEU A 185 0.35 -15.17 -4.98
CA LEU A 185 -0.35 -13.98 -4.55
C LEU A 185 0.63 -12.85 -4.29
N GLU A 186 0.13 -11.64 -4.41
CA GLU A 186 0.82 -10.42 -4.00
C GLU A 186 -0.01 -9.72 -2.94
N LEU A 187 0.64 -9.36 -1.84
CA LEU A 187 0.09 -8.64 -0.72
C LEU A 187 0.66 -7.22 -0.70
N LEU A 188 -0.23 -6.24 -0.58
CA LEU A 188 0.10 -4.90 -0.10
C LEU A 188 -0.49 -4.73 1.30
N GLU A 189 0.35 -4.51 2.29
CA GLU A 189 -0.04 -4.00 3.59
C GLU A 189 0.13 -2.49 3.61
N SER A 190 -0.86 -1.75 4.09
CA SER A 190 -0.80 -0.29 4.22
C SER A 190 -1.18 0.15 5.62
N SER A 191 -0.37 1.03 6.19
CA SER A 191 -0.68 1.81 7.39
C SER A 191 -0.67 3.29 7.06
N PHE A 192 -1.51 4.07 7.75
CA PHE A 192 -1.70 5.50 7.50
C PHE A 192 -0.99 6.35 8.57
N ASP A 193 0.21 5.94 8.92
CA ASP A 193 1.00 6.48 10.02
C ASP A 193 2.32 7.08 9.53
N LEU A 194 2.52 7.33 8.23
CA LEU A 194 3.83 7.75 7.70
C LEU A 194 4.41 8.97 8.42
N LEU A 195 3.55 9.95 8.75
CA LEU A 195 3.96 11.18 9.40
C LEU A 195 4.07 11.05 10.94
N GLU A 196 3.42 10.05 11.52
CA GLU A 196 3.38 9.81 12.97
C GLU A 196 4.36 8.72 13.42
N ASN A 197 4.89 7.94 12.46
CA ASN A 197 5.71 6.78 12.71
C ASN A 197 7.15 7.19 13.05
N ASN A 198 7.60 6.79 14.23
CA ASN A 198 8.89 7.16 14.80
C ASN A 198 10.11 6.60 14.05
N GLN A 199 9.93 5.68 13.11
CA GLN A 199 11.00 5.23 12.22
C GLN A 199 11.31 6.26 11.13
N PHE A 200 10.44 7.26 10.95
CA PHE A 200 10.60 8.34 10.00
C PHE A 200 10.84 9.67 10.72
N SER A 201 11.59 10.54 10.06
CA SER A 201 11.75 11.93 10.45
C SER A 201 11.22 12.81 9.31
N ILE A 202 9.90 12.93 9.23
CA ILE A 202 9.22 13.74 8.21
C ILE A 202 8.68 14.98 8.90
N GLU A 203 8.99 16.15 8.35
CA GLU A 203 8.46 17.41 8.87
C GLU A 203 6.95 17.51 8.64
N GLU A 204 6.25 18.15 9.57
CA GLU A 204 4.85 18.49 9.36
C GLU A 204 4.66 19.34 8.10
N ARG A 205 3.51 19.16 7.45
CA ARG A 205 3.15 19.99 6.31
C ARG A 205 2.94 21.44 6.75
N PRO A 206 3.36 22.42 5.94
CA PRO A 206 2.90 23.79 6.10
C PRO A 206 1.36 23.89 6.09
N ASN A 207 0.80 24.85 6.82
CA ASN A 207 -0.65 25.05 6.95
C ASN A 207 -1.40 25.36 5.62
N TRP A 208 -0.67 25.69 4.56
CA TRP A 208 -1.18 25.91 3.21
C TRP A 208 -1.12 24.66 2.33
N MET A 209 -0.72 23.50 2.87
CA MET A 209 -0.75 22.20 2.21
C MET A 209 -1.72 21.24 2.90
N ILE A 210 -2.28 20.30 2.13
CA ILE A 210 -3.12 19.21 2.64
C ILE A 210 -2.73 17.88 1.99
N PRO A 211 -3.03 16.74 2.64
CA PRO A 211 -2.94 15.44 1.99
C PRO A 211 -3.80 15.40 0.73
N MET A 212 -3.26 14.86 -0.36
CA MET A 212 -4.01 14.65 -1.60
C MET A 212 -5.20 13.71 -1.36
N PRO A 213 -6.44 14.12 -1.68
CA PRO A 213 -7.61 13.29 -1.51
C PRO A 213 -7.74 12.23 -2.60
N PHE A 214 -8.51 11.18 -2.33
CA PHE A 214 -8.91 10.13 -3.29
C PHE A 214 -7.81 9.20 -3.82
N VAL A 215 -6.62 9.28 -3.24
CA VAL A 215 -5.51 8.33 -3.42
C VAL A 215 -5.08 7.77 -2.06
N LEU A 216 -4.36 6.65 -2.04
CA LEU A 216 -3.64 6.24 -0.83
C LEU A 216 -2.53 7.28 -0.60
N ASN A 217 -2.48 7.90 0.57
CA ASN A 217 -1.50 8.93 0.87
C ASN A 217 -1.08 8.84 2.33
N ASP A 218 0.05 9.48 2.66
CA ASP A 218 0.62 9.50 4.02
C ASP A 218 0.76 8.09 4.59
N ALA A 219 1.19 7.18 3.71
CA ALA A 219 1.13 5.76 3.96
C ALA A 219 2.51 5.10 3.89
N VAL A 220 2.70 4.15 4.81
CA VAL A 220 3.76 3.15 4.73
C VAL A 220 3.14 1.92 4.08
N VAL A 221 3.68 1.53 2.93
CA VAL A 221 3.23 0.36 2.18
C VAL A 221 4.31 -0.71 2.19
N ILE A 222 3.94 -1.92 2.57
CA ILE A 222 4.79 -3.10 2.46
C ILE A 222 4.23 -3.99 1.35
N ARG A 223 5.08 -4.31 0.38
CA ARG A 223 4.81 -5.23 -0.73
C ARG A 223 5.51 -6.56 -0.46
N LYS A 224 4.76 -7.65 -0.62
CA LYS A 224 5.26 -9.01 -0.36
C LYS A 224 4.57 -10.04 -1.24
N LYS A 225 5.31 -11.04 -1.71
CA LYS A 225 4.74 -12.20 -2.40
C LYS A 225 4.38 -13.32 -1.43
N ILE A 226 3.27 -13.98 -1.68
CA ILE A 226 2.83 -15.19 -0.97
C ILE A 226 2.71 -16.33 -1.98
N ASN A 227 3.62 -17.29 -1.90
CA ASN A 227 3.69 -18.44 -2.79
C ASN A 227 3.89 -19.74 -2.00
N GLU A 228 3.95 -20.89 -2.67
CA GLU A 228 4.10 -22.19 -2.00
C GLU A 228 5.41 -22.35 -1.20
N ASN A 229 6.46 -21.60 -1.55
CA ASN A 229 7.75 -21.61 -0.87
C ASN A 229 7.84 -20.51 0.20
N TYR A 230 6.72 -19.99 0.67
CA TYR A 230 6.72 -18.91 1.64
C TYR A 230 7.38 -19.37 2.94
N SER A 231 8.57 -18.86 3.21
CA SER A 231 9.26 -19.04 4.48
C SER A 231 8.94 -17.83 5.35
N THR A 232 8.34 -18.06 6.52
CA THR A 232 8.26 -17.03 7.55
C THR A 232 9.68 -16.56 7.89
N PRO A 233 10.02 -15.26 7.83
CA PRO A 233 11.27 -14.79 8.41
C PRO A 233 11.28 -15.21 9.88
N ALA A 234 12.36 -15.89 10.29
CA ALA A 234 12.53 -16.34 11.66
C ALA A 234 12.38 -15.13 12.59
N LYS A 235 11.51 -15.26 13.60
CA LYS A 235 11.47 -14.31 14.72
C LYS A 235 12.90 -14.22 15.26
N VAL A 236 13.52 -13.05 15.19
CA VAL A 236 14.77 -12.80 15.90
C VAL A 236 14.41 -12.80 17.38
N THR A 237 14.47 -13.96 18.02
CA THR A 237 14.47 -14.05 19.47
C THR A 237 15.78 -13.47 19.94
N THR A 238 15.75 -12.21 20.39
CA THR A 238 16.79 -11.67 21.26
C THR A 238 16.93 -12.62 22.45
N PRO A 239 18.12 -13.17 22.75
CA PRO A 239 18.29 -14.03 23.90
C PRO A 239 17.89 -13.27 25.17
N LEU A 240 17.02 -13.89 25.96
CA LEU A 240 16.76 -13.48 27.34
C LEU A 240 18.11 -13.36 28.05
N GLU A 241 18.38 -12.17 28.62
CA GLU A 241 19.46 -11.96 29.57
C GLU A 241 19.39 -13.07 30.61
N THR A 242 20.42 -13.91 30.58
CA THR A 242 20.60 -14.98 31.54
C THR A 242 20.89 -14.30 32.87
N GLU A 243 20.04 -14.54 33.85
CA GLU A 243 20.27 -14.21 35.25
C GLU A 243 21.70 -14.59 35.64
N ILE A 244 22.51 -13.57 35.96
CA ILE A 244 23.79 -13.78 36.62
C ILE A 244 23.49 -13.82 38.12
N ASN A 245 23.16 -15.01 38.61
CA ASN A 245 23.39 -15.40 39.99
C ASN A 245 24.45 -16.51 39.97
N ASN A 246 25.68 -16.19 40.36
CA ASN A 246 26.32 -16.79 41.54
C ASN A 246 27.81 -16.42 41.66
N GLU A 247 28.11 -15.82 42.82
CA GLU A 247 29.23 -16.09 43.73
C GLU A 247 30.68 -15.88 43.26
N ALA A 248 31.36 -14.90 43.87
CA ALA A 248 32.48 -15.17 44.79
C ALA A 248 33.09 -13.87 45.38
N ASN A 249 33.29 -13.89 46.70
CA ASN A 249 33.98 -12.96 47.63
C ASN A 249 33.18 -11.83 48.27
#